data_AF-S8E003-F1
#
_entry.id   AF-S8E003-F1
#
_cell.length_a   1.000
_cell.length_b   1.000
_cell.length_c   1.000
_cell.angle_alpha   90.00
_cell.angle_beta   90.00
_cell.angle_gamma   90.00
#
_symmetry.space_group_name_H-M   'P 1'
#
loop_
_entity.id
_entity.type
_entity.pdbx_description
1 polymer ?
#
loop_
_entity_poly.entity_id
_entity_poly.type
_entity_poly.pdbx_seq_one_letter_code
_entity_poly.pdbx_strand_id
1 'polypeptide(L)'
;RLALAATPLLFFPRLLLFLASTGEFERRTALTPLESFFSLQTGILLVALAFALILNVPSAEDLPSYSTARNITHPLLAPLSTACALISIIAYNTKSVGSLGLLVSVGTAIVSLWGIWVMVFGGTSRYSKKTGADKHTSRFLFGNKAAASSQKQQWKK
;
A
#
# COMPACT_ATOMS: atom_id res chain seq x y z
N ARG A 1 9.57 9.41 12.61
CA ARG A 1 8.53 10.14 13.39
C ARG A 1 7.21 9.36 13.47
N LEU A 2 6.65 8.86 12.36
CA LEU A 2 5.40 8.07 12.39
C LEU A 2 5.53 6.73 13.13
N ALA A 3 6.63 6.00 12.95
CA ALA A 3 6.87 4.74 13.67
C ALA A 3 6.81 4.93 15.20
N LEU A 4 7.31 6.07 15.70
CA LEU A 4 7.36 6.44 17.11
C LEU A 4 5.98 6.83 17.67
N ALA A 5 5.06 7.28 16.82
CA ALA A 5 3.64 7.46 17.17
C ALA A 5 2.85 6.14 17.07
N ALA A 6 3.25 5.23 16.18
CA ALA A 6 2.59 3.94 15.99
C ALA A 6 2.86 2.96 17.16
N THR A 7 4.09 2.96 17.69
CA THR A 7 4.49 2.08 18.81
C THR A 7 3.61 2.22 20.05
N PRO A 8 3.35 3.44 20.58
CA PRO A 8 2.48 3.61 21.74
C PRO A 8 1.02 3.25 21.43
N LEU A 9 0.49 3.54 20.23
CA LEU A 9 -0.89 3.16 19.90
C LEU A 9 -1.09 1.64 19.78
N LEU A 10 -0.10 0.90 19.27
CA LEU A 10 -0.19 -0.56 19.11
C LEU A 10 0.01 -1.32 20.42
N PHE A 11 1.00 -0.93 21.21
CA PHE A 11 1.38 -1.67 22.43
C PHE A 11 0.73 -1.11 23.70
N PHE A 12 0.39 0.17 23.72
CA PHE A 12 -0.13 0.86 24.90
C PHE A 12 -1.33 1.76 24.53
N PRO A 13 -2.47 1.19 24.11
CA PRO A 13 -3.67 1.97 23.77
C PRO A 13 -4.16 2.83 24.96
N ARG A 14 -3.78 2.46 26.19
CA ARG A 14 -4.00 3.24 27.43
C ARG A 14 -3.32 4.61 27.44
N LEU A 15 -2.31 4.86 26.62
CA LEU A 15 -1.71 6.19 26.47
C LEU A 15 -2.69 7.21 25.90
N LEU A 16 -3.72 6.79 25.16
CA LEU A 16 -4.79 7.68 24.73
C LEU A 16 -5.52 8.31 25.92
N LEU A 17 -5.77 7.55 26.99
CA LEU A 17 -6.40 8.08 28.20
C LEU A 17 -5.50 9.06 28.94
N PHE A 18 -4.18 8.83 28.93
CA PHE A 18 -3.21 9.77 29.51
C PHE A 18 -3.10 11.07 28.71
N LEU A 19 -3.16 11.02 27.37
CA LEU A 19 -3.14 12.20 26.51
C LEU A 19 -4.47 12.97 26.54
N ALA A 20 -5.59 12.26 26.63
CA ALA A 20 -6.93 12.85 26.66
C ALA A 20 -7.34 13.36 28.06
N SER A 21 -6.66 12.94 29.13
CA SER A 21 -6.91 13.47 30.47
C SER A 21 -6.33 14.87 30.63
N THR A 22 -7.01 15.87 30.07
CA THR A 22 -6.84 17.27 30.44
C THR A 22 -7.62 17.46 31.73
N GLY A 23 -6.89 17.62 32.85
CA GLY A 23 -7.38 17.51 34.21
C GLY A 23 -8.85 17.89 34.44
N GLU A 24 -9.62 16.95 35.01
CA GLU A 24 -10.63 17.15 36.07
C GLU A 24 -11.58 15.92 36.15
N PHE A 25 -11.76 15.45 37.39
CA PHE A 25 -12.82 14.65 38.03
C PHE A 25 -13.25 13.22 37.64
N GLU A 26 -12.96 12.64 36.47
CA GLU A 26 -13.23 11.19 36.26
C GLU A 26 -12.16 10.52 35.42
N ARG A 27 -11.12 10.03 36.09
CA ARG A 27 -10.04 9.26 35.44
C ARG A 27 -10.56 7.87 35.09
N ARG A 28 -11.15 7.71 33.92
CA ARG A 28 -11.49 6.38 33.36
C ARG A 28 -10.23 5.54 33.32
N THR A 29 -10.24 4.40 34.02
CA THR A 29 -9.10 3.46 34.13
C THR A 29 -9.15 2.36 33.06
N ALA A 30 -10.28 2.22 32.36
CA ALA A 30 -10.51 1.25 31.30
C ALA A 30 -10.93 1.96 30.00
N LEU A 31 -10.38 1.50 28.88
CA LEU A 31 -10.78 1.94 27.54
C LEU A 31 -12.15 1.36 27.20
N THR A 32 -12.94 2.14 26.47
CA THR A 32 -14.13 1.56 25.85
C THR A 32 -13.70 0.55 24.77
N PRO A 33 -14.50 -0.51 24.52
CA PRO A 33 -14.19 -1.49 23.47
C PRO A 33 -14.04 -0.83 22.09
N LEU A 34 -14.69 0.31 21.87
CA LEU A 34 -14.62 1.08 20.63
C LEU A 34 -13.30 1.86 20.50
N GLU A 35 -12.83 2.49 21.57
CA GLU A 35 -11.51 3.15 21.61
C GLU A 35 -10.37 2.15 21.41
N SER A 36 -10.45 0.99 22.09
CA SER A 36 -9.45 -0.06 21.93
C SER A 36 -9.45 -0.65 20.53
N PHE A 37 -10.62 -0.75 19.89
CA PHE A 37 -10.75 -1.18 18.50
C PHE A 37 -10.05 -0.16 17.59
N PHE A 38 -10.51 1.10 17.62
CA PHE A 38 -10.02 2.15 16.73
C PHE A 38 -8.51 2.38 16.86
N SER A 39 -7.98 2.42 18.08
CA SER A 39 -6.53 2.57 18.33
C SER A 39 -5.69 1.47 17.66
N LEU A 40 -6.18 0.23 17.66
CA LEU A 40 -5.52 -0.90 17.02
C LEU A 40 -5.51 -0.72 15.49
N GLN A 41 -6.66 -0.40 14.86
CA GLN A 41 -6.68 -0.21 13.40
C GLN A 41 -5.83 0.98 12.96
N THR A 42 -5.92 2.10 13.68
CA THR A 42 -5.10 3.28 13.41
C THR A 42 -3.61 2.96 13.57
N GLY A 43 -3.23 2.21 14.61
CA GLY A 43 -1.85 1.74 14.80
C GLY A 43 -1.32 0.93 13.62
N ILE A 44 -2.11 -0.04 13.11
CA ILE A 44 -1.74 -0.84 11.93
C ILE A 44 -1.55 0.06 10.70
N LEU A 45 -2.44 1.02 10.46
CA LEU A 45 -2.31 1.97 9.34
C LEU A 45 -1.05 2.83 9.46
N LEU A 46 -0.71 3.31 10.66
CA LEU A 46 0.51 4.11 10.86
C LEU A 46 1.78 3.28 10.64
N VAL A 47 1.80 2.01 11.04
CA VAL A 47 2.94 1.11 10.75
C VAL A 47 3.08 0.90 9.26
N ALA A 48 1.98 0.64 8.55
CA ALA A 48 1.98 0.49 7.11
C ALA A 48 2.49 1.75 6.41
N LEU A 49 2.05 2.92 6.85
CA LEU A 49 2.52 4.20 6.33
C LEU A 49 4.00 4.43 6.64
N ALA A 50 4.48 4.08 7.83
CA ALA A 50 5.89 4.16 8.18
C ALA A 50 6.76 3.25 7.29
N PHE A 51 6.31 2.01 7.05
CA PHE A 51 6.98 1.08 6.15
C PHE A 51 6.97 1.60 4.71
N ALA A 52 5.84 2.14 4.26
CA ALA A 52 5.73 2.77 2.95
C ALA A 52 6.71 3.93 2.79
N LEU A 53 6.87 4.77 3.81
CA LEU A 53 7.84 5.87 3.77
C LEU A 53 9.27 5.35 3.73
N ILE A 54 9.63 4.34 4.52
CA ILE A 54 10.98 3.75 4.51
C ILE A 54 11.32 3.18 3.12
N LEU A 55 10.38 2.48 2.49
CA LEU A 55 10.60 1.87 1.18
C LEU A 55 10.66 2.88 0.03
N ASN A 56 10.05 4.06 0.20
CA ASN A 56 9.85 5.01 -0.90
C ASN A 56 10.58 6.34 -0.72
N VAL A 57 11.19 6.61 0.43
CA VAL A 57 12.12 7.74 0.57
C VAL A 57 13.42 7.37 -0.16
N PRO A 58 13.77 8.03 -1.28
CA PRO A 58 15.04 7.78 -1.94
C PRO A 58 16.16 8.20 -0.98
N SER A 59 16.94 7.22 -0.53
CA SER A 59 18.14 7.49 0.27
C SER A 59 19.23 7.98 -0.68
N ALA A 60 19.39 9.30 -0.71
CA ALA A 60 20.49 10.08 -1.28
C ALA A 60 20.75 10.00 -2.80
N GLU A 61 20.87 11.20 -3.36
CA GLU A 61 21.69 11.65 -4.50
C GLU A 61 22.54 10.56 -5.17
N ASP A 62 22.18 10.16 -6.41
CA ASP A 62 23.08 10.21 -7.55
C ASP A 62 22.44 9.69 -8.86
N LEU A 63 22.52 10.55 -9.88
CA LEU A 63 22.54 10.32 -11.34
C LEU A 63 21.23 10.00 -12.10
N PRO A 64 21.07 10.59 -13.31
CA PRO A 64 19.94 10.32 -14.21
C PRO A 64 20.19 9.01 -14.98
N SER A 65 20.05 7.86 -14.33
CA SER A 65 19.99 6.59 -15.05
C SER A 65 18.54 6.25 -15.39
N TYR A 66 18.15 6.71 -16.58
CA TYR A 66 17.15 6.03 -17.40
C TYR A 66 17.45 4.51 -17.40
N SER A 67 16.40 3.69 -17.26
CA SER A 67 16.41 2.22 -17.32
C SER A 67 16.76 1.45 -16.03
N THR A 68 15.78 1.32 -15.14
CA THR A 68 15.38 -0.03 -14.74
C THR A 68 13.88 -0.03 -14.54
N ALA A 69 13.20 -1.01 -15.13
CA ALA A 69 11.77 -1.22 -15.15
C ALA A 69 11.18 -1.49 -13.74
N ARG A 70 11.32 -0.56 -12.82
CA ARG A 70 10.62 -0.56 -11.55
C ARG A 70 9.23 0.01 -11.82
N ASN A 71 8.35 -0.86 -12.31
CA ASN A 71 6.90 -0.64 -12.41
C ASN A 71 6.30 -0.51 -10.99
N ILE A 72 6.75 0.48 -10.21
CA ILE A 72 6.09 0.88 -8.97
C ILE A 72 5.22 2.06 -9.36
N THR A 73 4.11 1.76 -10.02
CA THR A 73 3.14 2.78 -10.42
C THR A 73 2.51 3.43 -9.19
N HIS A 74 2.54 2.78 -8.00
CA HIS A 74 2.02 3.35 -6.76
C HIS A 74 2.82 2.88 -5.52
N PRO A 75 3.71 3.72 -4.96
CA PRO A 75 4.61 3.36 -3.84
C PRO A 75 3.89 2.94 -2.55
N LEU A 76 2.69 3.48 -2.33
CA LEU A 76 1.88 3.23 -1.15
C LEU A 76 0.94 2.02 -1.31
N LEU A 77 0.79 1.49 -2.53
CA LEU A 77 -0.25 0.52 -2.85
C LEU A 77 -0.04 -0.81 -2.12
N ALA A 78 1.17 -1.35 -2.17
CA ALA A 78 1.52 -2.60 -1.47
C ALA A 78 1.38 -2.51 0.05
N PRO A 79 1.99 -1.53 0.75
CA PRO A 79 1.88 -1.43 2.21
C PRO A 79 0.44 -1.12 2.67
N LEU A 80 -0.32 -0.29 1.96
CA LEU A 80 -1.70 -0.01 2.35
C LEU A 80 -2.65 -1.18 2.08
N SER A 81 -2.49 -1.87 0.96
CA SER A 81 -3.36 -3.02 0.62
C SER A 81 -3.15 -4.16 1.61
N THR A 82 -1.90 -4.44 2.00
CA THR A 82 -1.58 -5.45 3.02
C THR A 82 -2.10 -5.06 4.40
N ALA A 83 -2.00 -3.79 4.78
CA ALA A 83 -2.58 -3.29 6.03
C ALA A 83 -4.11 -3.41 6.06
N CYS A 84 -4.78 -3.04 4.97
CA CYS A 84 -6.23 -3.19 4.85
C CYS A 84 -6.67 -4.67 4.91
N ALA A 85 -5.90 -5.60 4.33
CA ALA A 85 -6.16 -7.03 4.46
C ALA A 85 -6.11 -7.49 5.93
N LEU A 86 -5.07 -7.09 6.66
CA LEU A 86 -4.90 -7.42 8.08
C LEU A 86 -6.03 -6.83 8.93
N ILE A 87 -6.37 -5.55 8.70
CA ILE A 87 -7.47 -4.88 9.40
C ILE A 87 -8.79 -5.61 9.14
N SER A 88 -9.03 -6.07 7.91
CA SER A 88 -10.25 -6.80 7.58
C SER A 88 -10.40 -8.09 8.38
N ILE A 89 -9.33 -8.87 8.49
CA ILE A 89 -9.30 -10.13 9.24
C ILE A 89 -9.48 -9.87 10.74
N ILE A 90 -8.78 -8.87 11.29
CA ILE A 90 -8.86 -8.53 12.72
C ILE A 90 -10.26 -8.00 13.06
N ALA A 91 -10.82 -7.14 12.21
CA ALA A 91 -12.14 -6.56 12.40
C ALA A 91 -13.26 -7.61 12.33
N TYR A 92 -13.13 -8.61 11.46
CA TYR A 92 -14.08 -9.72 11.36
C TYR A 92 -14.13 -10.58 12.63
N ASN A 93 -12.95 -10.83 13.22
CA ASN A 93 -12.80 -11.64 14.43
C ASN A 93 -13.18 -10.88 15.71
N THR A 94 -13.25 -9.55 15.66
CA THR A 94 -13.58 -8.74 16.84
C THR A 94 -15.09 -8.63 17.04
N LYS A 95 -15.62 -9.25 18.10
CA LYS A 95 -17.05 -9.19 18.46
C LYS A 95 -17.42 -8.05 19.41
N SER A 96 -16.43 -7.35 19.98
CA SER A 96 -16.64 -6.34 21.03
C SER A 96 -17.36 -5.07 20.58
N VAL A 97 -17.31 -4.75 19.28
CA VAL A 97 -17.88 -3.52 18.68
C VAL A 97 -19.14 -3.79 17.84
N GLY A 98 -19.69 -5.00 17.89
CA GLY A 98 -20.93 -5.34 17.18
C GLY A 98 -20.84 -5.19 15.65
N SER A 99 -21.86 -4.59 15.04
CA SER A 99 -21.98 -4.42 13.58
C SER A 99 -20.90 -3.51 12.96
N LEU A 100 -20.29 -2.62 13.75
CA LEU A 100 -19.21 -1.75 13.30
C LEU A 100 -17.97 -2.55 12.89
N GLY A 101 -17.64 -3.62 13.62
CA GLY A 101 -16.53 -4.51 13.26
C GLY A 101 -16.73 -5.15 11.89
N LEU A 102 -17.96 -5.55 11.58
CA LEU A 102 -18.32 -6.11 10.28
C LEU A 102 -18.22 -5.06 9.17
N LEU A 103 -18.74 -3.85 9.39
CA LEU A 103 -18.66 -2.76 8.40
C LEU A 103 -17.21 -2.42 8.06
N VAL A 104 -16.35 -2.25 9.09
CA VAL A 104 -14.92 -1.98 8.91
C VAL A 104 -14.23 -3.14 8.19
N SER A 105 -14.59 -4.39 8.54
CA SER A 105 -14.06 -5.57 7.87
C SER A 105 -14.38 -5.61 6.38
N VAL A 106 -15.64 -5.37 6.02
CA VAL A 106 -16.08 -5.37 4.61
C VAL A 106 -15.47 -4.21 3.84
N GLY A 107 -15.48 -3.00 4.41
CA GLY A 107 -14.88 -1.83 3.78
C GLY A 107 -13.39 -2.01 3.49
N THR A 108 -12.64 -2.52 4.46
CA THR A 108 -11.20 -2.76 4.29
C THR A 108 -10.90 -3.97 3.40
N ALA A 109 -11.77 -4.99 3.37
CA ALA A 109 -11.67 -6.10 2.42
C ALA A 109 -11.78 -5.63 0.97
N ILE A 110 -12.77 -4.78 0.66
CA ILE A 110 -12.99 -4.26 -0.69
C ILE A 110 -11.77 -3.45 -1.15
N VAL A 111 -11.26 -2.55 -0.30
CA VAL A 111 -10.07 -1.74 -0.61
C VAL A 111 -8.85 -2.64 -0.83
N SER A 112 -8.65 -3.66 0.01
CA SER A 112 -7.55 -4.63 -0.13
C SER A 112 -7.66 -5.43 -1.43
N LEU A 113 -8.83 -5.96 -1.75
CA LEU A 113 -9.09 -6.72 -2.98
C LEU A 113 -8.84 -5.86 -4.22
N TRP A 114 -9.32 -4.61 -4.19
CA TRP A 114 -9.06 -3.65 -5.26
C TRP A 114 -7.58 -3.34 -5.41
N GLY A 115 -6.87 -3.11 -4.29
CA GLY A 115 -5.43 -2.86 -4.30
C GLY A 115 -4.63 -4.05 -4.83
N ILE A 116 -4.99 -5.27 -4.46
CA ILE A 116 -4.40 -6.51 -5.00
C ILE A 116 -4.66 -6.63 -6.49
N TRP A 117 -5.90 -6.34 -6.93
CA TRP A 117 -6.25 -6.32 -8.34
C TRP A 117 -5.35 -5.35 -9.13
N VAL A 118 -5.17 -4.12 -8.65
CA VAL A 118 -4.28 -3.13 -9.27
C VAL A 118 -2.81 -3.60 -9.28
N MET A 119 -2.34 -4.26 -8.22
CA MET A 119 -0.98 -4.81 -8.18
C MET A 119 -0.77 -5.92 -9.23
N VAL A 120 -1.76 -6.79 -9.42
CA VAL A 120 -1.66 -7.92 -10.36
C VAL A 120 -1.85 -7.46 -11.81
N PHE A 121 -2.82 -6.59 -12.06
CA PHE A 121 -3.26 -6.25 -13.41
C PHE A 121 -2.91 -4.83 -13.88
N GLY A 122 -2.47 -3.93 -12.99
CA GLY A 122 -2.16 -2.54 -13.33
C GLY A 122 -0.84 -2.34 -14.08
N GLY A 123 0.01 -3.37 -14.19
CA GLY A 123 1.31 -3.27 -14.85
C GLY A 123 1.21 -3.34 -16.38
N THR A 124 1.22 -2.19 -17.06
CA THR A 124 1.45 -2.17 -18.52
C THR A 124 2.96 -2.24 -18.82
N SER A 125 3.44 -3.41 -19.23
CA SER A 125 4.83 -3.57 -19.64
C SER A 125 5.05 -2.97 -21.03
N ARG A 126 5.74 -1.83 -21.11
CA ARG A 126 6.13 -1.14 -22.35
C ARG A 126 6.90 -2.04 -23.31
N TYR A 127 7.82 -2.83 -22.76
CA TYR A 127 8.60 -3.82 -23.50
C TYR A 127 8.00 -5.22 -23.30
N SER A 128 8.00 -6.03 -24.35
CA SER A 128 7.61 -7.44 -24.28
C SER A 128 8.69 -8.25 -23.55
N LYS A 129 8.34 -8.96 -22.48
CA LYS A 129 9.28 -9.86 -21.77
C LYS A 129 9.74 -11.04 -22.64
N LYS A 130 8.91 -11.47 -23.61
CA LYS A 130 9.21 -12.61 -24.49
C LYS A 130 10.16 -12.24 -25.64
N THR A 131 10.05 -11.02 -26.15
CA THR A 131 10.75 -10.60 -27.39
C THR A 131 11.68 -9.41 -27.22
N GLY A 132 11.67 -8.73 -26.07
CA GLY A 132 12.40 -7.49 -25.82
C GLY A 132 11.91 -6.29 -26.64
N ALA A 133 10.92 -6.47 -27.52
CA ALA A 133 10.44 -5.43 -28.41
C ALA A 133 9.56 -4.41 -27.67
N ASP A 134 9.72 -3.12 -28.01
CA ASP A 134 8.81 -2.06 -27.57
C ASP A 134 7.42 -2.29 -28.20
N LYS A 135 6.39 -2.47 -27.37
CA LYS A 135 5.02 -2.75 -27.81
C LYS A 135 4.36 -1.57 -28.52
N HIS A 136 4.82 -0.33 -28.27
CA HIS A 136 4.29 0.86 -28.94
C HIS A 136 4.82 1.01 -30.37
N THR A 137 5.89 0.30 -30.72
CA THR A 137 6.51 0.36 -32.06
C THR A 137 6.10 -0.80 -32.96
N SER A 138 4.93 -1.39 -32.71
CA SER A 138 4.40 -2.49 -33.51
C SER A 138 4.38 -2.16 -35.02
N ARG A 139 4.81 -3.13 -35.85
CA ARG A 139 4.65 -3.09 -37.31
C ARG A 139 3.29 -3.63 -37.78
N PHE A 140 2.52 -4.20 -36.86
CA PHE A 140 1.22 -4.81 -37.15
C PHE A 140 0.22 -3.71 -37.58
N LEU A 141 -0.51 -3.96 -38.66
CA LEU A 141 -1.46 -3.07 -39.35
C LEU A 141 -0.87 -1.83 -40.04
N PHE A 142 0.13 -1.15 -39.48
CA PHE A 142 0.56 0.17 -40.00
C PHE A 142 2.01 0.27 -40.50
N GLY A 143 2.75 -0.84 -40.64
CA GLY A 143 3.99 -0.83 -41.40
C GLY A 143 5.12 0.04 -40.82
N ASN A 144 5.18 0.23 -39.50
CA ASN A 144 6.19 1.06 -38.85
C ASN A 144 7.65 0.60 -39.14
N LYS A 145 8.46 1.49 -39.73
CA LYS A 145 9.89 1.26 -40.02
C LYS A 145 10.77 1.27 -38.77
N ALA A 146 10.35 1.98 -37.72
CA ALA A 146 11.02 2.01 -36.42
C ALA A 146 10.72 0.77 -35.54
N ALA A 147 9.92 -0.18 -36.05
CA ALA A 147 9.64 -1.42 -35.33
C ALA A 147 10.91 -2.25 -35.11
N ALA A 148 11.04 -2.82 -33.91
CA ALA A 148 12.15 -3.70 -33.55
C ALA A 148 12.33 -4.89 -34.52
N SER A 149 11.23 -5.39 -35.12
CA SER A 149 11.29 -6.45 -36.13
C SER A 149 11.91 -5.97 -37.45
N SER A 150 11.63 -4.74 -37.88
CA SER A 150 12.22 -4.12 -39.08
C SER A 150 13.72 -3.91 -38.90
N GLN A 151 14.14 -3.39 -37.74
CA GLN A 151 15.56 -3.20 -37.43
C GLN A 151 16.31 -4.54 -37.36
N LYS A 152 15.73 -5.55 -36.69
CA LYS A 152 16.30 -6.90 -36.63
C LYS A 152 16.43 -7.54 -38.02
N GLN A 153 15.51 -7.26 -38.94
CA GLN A 153 15.59 -7.75 -40.32
C GLN A 153 16.69 -7.05 -41.11
N GLN A 154 16.95 -5.77 -40.87
CA GLN A 154 18.05 -5.03 -41.49
C GLN A 154 19.42 -5.49 -41.02
N TRP A 155 19.59 -5.80 -39.72
CA TRP A 155 20.87 -6.31 -39.19
C TRP A 155 21.27 -7.70 -39.68
N LYS A 156 20.33 -8.45 -40.27
CA LYS A 156 20.60 -9.77 -40.85
C LYS A 156 20.99 -9.72 -42.33
N LYS A 157 20.86 -8.56 -42.97
CA LYS A 157 21.33 -8.33 -44.34
C LYS A 157 22.76 -7.81 -44.30
#